data_AF-S3BW61-F1
#
_entry.id   AF-S3BW61-F1
#
_cell.length_a   1.000
_cell.length_b   1.000
_cell.length_c   1.000
_cell.angle_alpha   90.00
_cell.angle_beta   90.00
_cell.angle_gamma   90.00
#
_symmetry.space_group_name_H-M   'P 1'
#
loop_
_entity.id
_entity.type
_entity.pdbx_description
1 polymer ?
#
loop_
_entity_poly.entity_id
_entity_poly.type
_entity_poly.pdbx_seq_one_letter_code
_entity_poly.pdbx_strand_id
1 'polypeptide(L)'
;MGNPFRIIGHAVSTYGRNLRNAPKAQYMTRTAAESVIPDMTTLPPPAYHPSRGMDSFDSRPSSAGSIDDIAIEKERLKTAAALAADPPPSFVKTKKKKGAFDVVVNAAGSRWTFLVTIMLLVVWAVLGAVYGPTDIWQVILQDVSSIQCYISATLLMRQQQNSTRALLDTICGMLSRSQGNEQLLKKLSEKQLLTLKQSRRAMRTDLTNALDLKEGMFGRISNAVSRFLGSLSALLIYWTGILVWVFFGIPLLFSDTWQLYVNTATALELTFTTMFLQNVRRQHEQYLDKCLESIDILDRELEMDLRRMTRDMRPNPVVESQPLHLNRTEKAIDFWAFIVGGSVGVFLSCMVGIAWLSVGDYMEFNDNWWLIIGTYTGLMGFIDGFVLRNVHHRETIMADKHFAMLVEQDFRLFTMLDIPFPDDNRLAENKKVPLSSKISRWIGHICEVPAASTASVIIVVALLAAASAMQWTVTGQLLCNTPTMIVEGFLLLMLIEGHNSAEGKRRTQYTDILERRLILERRLAAWDDKWELDLDIDDTSMTDVLSMSEKFI
;
A
#
# COMPACT_ATOMS: atom_id res chain seq x y z
N MET A 1 4.74 39.66 20.18
CA MET A 1 4.30 39.18 18.84
C MET A 1 5.53 39.05 17.97
N GLY A 2 5.89 37.84 17.52
CA GLY A 2 7.11 37.61 16.75
C GLY A 2 7.00 38.16 15.33
N ASN A 3 8.09 38.74 14.81
CA ASN A 3 8.14 39.31 13.46
C ASN A 3 7.72 38.25 12.42
N PRO A 4 6.63 38.48 11.65
CA PRO A 4 6.06 37.49 10.74
C PRO A 4 7.06 37.02 9.67
N PHE A 5 7.98 37.89 9.24
CA PHE A 5 9.03 37.54 8.28
C PHE A 5 10.05 36.54 8.84
N ARG A 6 10.31 36.57 10.15
CA ARG A 6 11.25 35.64 10.80
C ARG A 6 10.61 34.27 11.04
N ILE A 7 9.29 34.25 11.26
CA ILE A 7 8.48 33.02 11.36
C ILE A 7 8.39 32.36 9.98
N ILE A 8 8.12 33.14 8.93
CA ILE A 8 8.10 32.65 7.53
C ILE A 8 9.50 32.17 7.11
N GLY A 9 10.57 32.92 7.41
CA GLY A 9 11.94 32.50 7.12
C GLY A 9 12.35 31.21 7.82
N HIS A 10 11.93 31.01 9.08
CA HIS A 10 12.16 29.75 9.80
C HIS A 10 11.32 28.60 9.24
N ALA A 11 10.07 28.85 8.85
CA ALA A 11 9.21 27.87 8.20
C ALA A 11 9.80 27.43 6.85
N VAL A 12 10.24 28.37 6.00
CA VAL A 12 10.87 28.10 4.70
C VAL A 12 12.22 27.39 4.87
N SER A 13 13.05 27.78 5.83
CA SER A 13 14.32 27.11 6.15
C SER A 13 14.13 25.68 6.65
N THR A 14 13.18 25.48 7.57
CA THR A 14 12.83 24.15 8.08
C THR A 14 12.23 23.30 6.97
N TYR A 15 11.40 23.89 6.12
CA TYR A 15 10.83 23.25 4.94
C TYR A 15 11.91 22.85 3.93
N GLY A 16 12.89 23.72 3.64
CA GLY A 16 14.04 23.43 2.78
C GLY A 16 14.95 22.34 3.33
N ARG A 17 15.17 22.29 4.65
CA ARG A 17 15.92 21.22 5.31
C ARG A 17 15.15 19.89 5.26
N ASN A 18 13.83 19.94 5.46
CA ASN A 18 12.96 18.77 5.33
C ASN A 18 12.95 18.27 3.88
N LEU A 19 12.85 19.15 2.89
CA LEU A 19 12.96 18.85 1.46
C LEU A 19 14.27 18.12 1.11
N ARG A 20 15.41 18.57 1.66
CA ARG A 20 16.72 17.94 1.40
C ARG A 20 16.84 16.53 1.98
N ASN A 21 16.18 16.28 3.11
CA ASN A 21 16.20 14.98 3.79
C ASN A 21 15.01 14.08 3.43
N ALA A 22 13.97 14.65 2.81
CA ALA A 22 12.73 13.97 2.44
C ALA A 22 12.94 12.69 1.61
N PRO A 23 13.86 12.64 0.62
CA PRO A 23 14.06 11.43 -0.18
C PRO A 23 14.48 10.22 0.67
N LYS A 24 15.24 10.45 1.75
CA LYS A 24 15.63 9.39 2.68
C LYS A 24 14.50 9.03 3.64
N ALA A 25 13.80 10.04 4.16
CA ALA A 25 12.71 9.86 5.11
C ALA A 25 11.49 9.13 4.49
N GLN A 26 11.33 9.16 3.16
CA GLN A 26 10.29 8.41 2.45
C GLN A 26 10.44 6.89 2.61
N TYR A 27 11.68 6.39 2.73
CA TYR A 27 11.99 4.95 2.74
C TYR A 27 12.55 4.44 4.08
N MET A 28 12.76 5.33 5.04
CA MET A 28 13.19 4.98 6.39
C MET A 28 11.99 4.86 7.32
N THR A 29 11.73 3.64 7.75
CA THR A 29 10.79 3.28 8.79
C THR A 29 11.57 2.69 9.95
N ARG A 30 11.29 3.16 11.15
CA ARG A 30 11.90 2.70 12.39
C ARG A 30 10.77 2.33 13.31
N THR A 31 10.52 1.03 13.42
CA THR A 31 9.33 0.51 14.08
C THR A 31 9.75 -0.53 15.11
N ALA A 32 9.42 -0.26 16.37
CA ALA A 32 9.28 -1.31 17.37
C ALA A 32 7.80 -1.64 17.46
N ALA A 33 7.47 -2.92 17.32
CA ALA A 33 6.11 -3.35 17.53
C ALA A 33 5.69 -3.15 18.98
N GLU A 34 4.46 -2.68 19.15
CA GLU A 34 3.84 -2.56 20.47
C GLU A 34 3.84 -3.93 21.15
N SER A 35 4.53 -4.02 22.30
CA SER A 35 4.65 -5.25 23.07
C SER A 35 3.41 -5.52 23.91
N VAL A 36 2.95 -6.77 23.89
CA VAL A 36 1.80 -7.20 24.69
C VAL A 36 2.30 -7.60 26.08
N ILE A 37 1.93 -6.85 27.10
CA ILE A 37 2.31 -7.13 28.50
C ILE A 37 1.12 -7.85 29.16
N PRO A 38 1.20 -9.17 29.45
CA PRO A 38 0.13 -9.87 30.15
C PRO A 38 -0.09 -9.28 31.57
N ASP A 39 -1.35 -9.07 31.94
CA ASP A 39 -1.73 -8.59 33.28
C ASP A 39 -1.46 -9.68 34.32
N MET A 40 -0.76 -9.34 35.42
CA MET A 40 -0.24 -10.33 36.37
C MET A 40 -1.33 -11.00 37.24
N THR A 41 -2.58 -10.58 37.14
CA THR A 41 -3.71 -11.13 37.91
C THR A 41 -4.38 -12.37 37.30
N THR A 42 -3.98 -12.82 36.09
CA THR A 42 -4.59 -13.97 35.40
C THR A 42 -3.63 -15.13 35.14
N LEU A 43 -2.46 -15.17 35.79
CA LEU A 43 -1.57 -16.34 35.71
C LEU A 43 -2.12 -17.47 36.60
N PRO A 44 -2.24 -18.73 36.11
CA PRO A 44 -2.43 -19.86 37.02
C PRO A 44 -1.18 -19.97 37.92
N PRO A 45 -1.33 -20.39 39.20
CA PRO A 45 -0.21 -20.49 40.12
C PRO A 45 0.83 -21.51 39.58
N PRO A 46 2.12 -21.33 39.92
CA PRO A 46 3.19 -22.14 39.35
C PRO A 46 2.95 -23.64 39.61
N ALA A 47 3.08 -24.43 38.54
CA ALA A 47 3.03 -25.89 38.63
C ALA A 47 4.07 -26.39 39.65
N TYR A 48 3.58 -27.14 40.63
CA TYR A 48 4.36 -27.73 41.71
C TYR A 48 5.45 -28.69 41.16
N HIS A 49 6.69 -28.53 41.64
CA HIS A 49 7.79 -29.47 41.41
C HIS A 49 7.81 -30.56 42.51
N PRO A 50 8.16 -31.82 42.18
CA PRO A 50 7.99 -32.95 43.08
C PRO A 50 9.18 -33.12 44.03
N SER A 51 8.89 -33.51 45.27
CA SER A 51 9.90 -33.99 46.23
C SER A 51 9.68 -35.49 46.48
N ARG A 52 10.73 -36.26 46.23
CA ARG A 52 10.83 -37.72 46.42
C ARG A 52 11.29 -38.00 47.85
N GLY A 53 10.59 -38.87 48.60
CA GLY A 53 11.17 -39.58 49.76
C GLY A 53 10.27 -39.81 50.98
N MET A 54 9.82 -41.06 51.11
CA MET A 54 9.62 -41.85 52.35
C MET A 54 8.39 -41.63 53.26
N ASP A 55 7.60 -42.71 53.33
CA ASP A 55 6.76 -43.29 54.39
C ASP A 55 5.44 -42.69 54.90
N SER A 56 4.44 -43.60 54.86
CA SER A 56 3.29 -43.81 55.74
C SER A 56 1.99 -43.00 55.54
N PHE A 57 0.99 -43.75 55.05
CA PHE A 57 -0.38 -43.90 55.53
C PHE A 57 -1.31 -42.68 55.78
N ASP A 58 -2.51 -42.83 55.20
CA ASP A 58 -3.82 -42.30 55.61
C ASP A 58 -4.33 -40.90 55.20
N SER A 59 -5.15 -40.93 54.14
CA SER A 59 -6.52 -40.43 54.02
C SER A 59 -7.01 -39.10 54.67
N ARG A 60 -7.47 -38.22 53.76
CA ARG A 60 -8.47 -37.10 53.82
C ARG A 60 -7.99 -35.65 54.05
N PRO A 61 -8.48 -34.67 53.22
CA PRO A 61 -8.17 -33.25 53.37
C PRO A 61 -9.26 -32.49 54.16
N SER A 62 -8.86 -31.55 55.03
CA SER A 62 -9.76 -30.51 55.54
C SER A 62 -9.04 -29.24 56.01
N SER A 63 -9.67 -28.12 55.68
CA SER A 63 -9.56 -26.74 56.20
C SER A 63 -8.71 -25.74 55.41
N ALA A 64 -9.43 -24.73 54.94
CA ALA A 64 -9.04 -23.60 54.13
C ALA A 64 -8.31 -22.53 54.98
N GLY A 65 -7.24 -21.96 54.41
CA GLY A 65 -6.67 -20.70 54.90
C GLY A 65 -7.71 -19.58 54.73
N SER A 66 -7.82 -18.73 55.75
CA SER A 66 -8.84 -17.69 55.82
C SER A 66 -8.63 -16.61 54.75
N ILE A 67 -9.72 -16.03 54.27
CA ILE A 67 -9.75 -14.98 53.23
C ILE A 67 -8.92 -13.75 53.63
N ASP A 68 -8.71 -13.53 54.93
CA ASP A 68 -7.95 -12.39 55.46
C ASP A 68 -6.45 -12.51 55.21
N ASP A 69 -5.89 -13.73 55.23
CA ASP A 69 -4.46 -13.94 54.98
C ASP A 69 -4.08 -13.67 53.51
N ILE A 70 -5.01 -13.94 52.59
CA ILE A 70 -4.85 -13.65 51.16
C ILE A 70 -4.96 -12.15 50.90
N ALA A 71 -5.82 -11.44 51.63
CA ALA A 71 -5.98 -10.00 51.50
C ALA A 71 -4.72 -9.24 51.97
N ILE A 72 -4.11 -9.69 53.07
CA ILE A 72 -2.89 -9.09 53.64
C ILE A 72 -1.68 -9.31 52.72
N GLU A 73 -1.54 -10.49 52.11
CA GLU A 73 -0.46 -10.76 51.16
C GLU A 73 -0.63 -9.98 49.85
N LYS A 74 -1.89 -9.75 49.42
CA LYS A 74 -2.22 -8.94 48.24
C LYS A 74 -1.91 -7.45 48.43
N GLU A 75 -2.10 -6.94 49.64
CA GLU A 75 -1.68 -5.58 50.04
C GLU A 75 -0.16 -5.44 50.01
N ARG A 76 0.59 -6.40 50.60
CA ARG A 76 2.06 -6.41 50.61
C ARG A 76 2.68 -6.48 49.22
N LEU A 77 2.13 -7.32 48.34
CA LEU A 77 2.59 -7.44 46.95
C LEU A 77 2.28 -6.18 46.12
N LYS A 78 1.14 -5.52 46.37
CA LYS A 78 0.84 -4.20 45.78
C LYS A 78 1.81 -3.11 46.26
N THR A 79 2.18 -3.11 47.54
CA THR A 79 3.14 -2.13 48.07
C THR A 79 4.55 -2.37 47.52
N ALA A 80 4.96 -3.63 47.37
CA ALA A 80 6.23 -4.00 46.77
C ALA A 80 6.30 -3.67 45.26
N ALA A 81 5.20 -3.86 44.52
CA ALA A 81 5.10 -3.48 43.11
C ALA A 81 5.10 -1.95 42.90
N ALA A 82 4.49 -1.19 43.83
CA ALA A 82 4.49 0.27 43.80
C ALA A 82 5.85 0.89 44.14
N LEU A 83 6.71 0.20 44.91
CA LEU A 83 8.07 0.65 45.20
C LEU A 83 9.09 0.35 44.09
N ALA A 84 8.77 -0.54 43.15
CA ALA A 84 9.73 -1.04 42.15
C ALA A 84 9.50 -0.53 40.71
N ALA A 85 8.42 0.20 40.45
CA ALA A 85 8.06 0.64 39.10
C ALA A 85 7.83 2.15 39.04
N ASP A 86 8.60 2.83 38.18
CA ASP A 86 8.15 4.09 37.60
C ASP A 86 6.74 3.89 37.00
N PRO A 87 5.84 4.89 37.09
CA PRO A 87 4.46 4.70 36.66
C PRO A 87 4.43 4.25 35.19
N PRO A 88 3.67 3.19 34.87
CA PRO A 88 3.59 2.71 33.51
C PRO A 88 3.04 3.84 32.64
N PRO A 89 3.68 4.16 31.50
CA PRO A 89 3.13 5.16 30.61
C PRO A 89 1.73 4.72 30.19
N SER A 90 0.73 5.50 30.58
CA SER A 90 -0.65 5.29 30.17
C SER A 90 -0.76 5.58 28.67
N PHE A 91 -0.77 4.53 27.85
CA PHE A 91 -0.82 4.67 26.40
C PHE A 91 -2.27 4.82 25.92
N VAL A 92 -2.73 6.06 25.92
CA VAL A 92 -3.85 6.47 25.07
C VAL A 92 -3.39 6.31 23.62
N LYS A 93 -4.08 5.48 22.81
CA LYS A 93 -3.98 5.56 21.34
C LYS A 93 -4.30 7.00 20.95
N THR A 94 -3.30 7.86 20.83
CA THR A 94 -3.49 9.17 20.22
C THR A 94 -3.83 8.90 18.76
N LYS A 95 -5.12 8.91 18.42
CA LYS A 95 -5.57 8.95 17.02
C LYS A 95 -4.81 10.09 16.37
N LYS A 96 -3.82 9.77 15.54
CA LYS A 96 -3.15 10.76 14.67
C LYS A 96 -4.28 11.48 13.94
N LYS A 97 -4.44 12.79 14.19
CA LYS A 97 -5.41 13.61 13.45
C LYS A 97 -5.05 13.47 11.97
N LYS A 98 -5.94 12.87 11.17
CA LYS A 98 -5.76 12.74 9.72
C LYS A 98 -5.64 14.16 9.16
N GLY A 99 -4.59 14.44 8.40
CA GLY A 99 -4.40 15.76 7.80
C GLY A 99 -5.54 16.06 6.81
N ALA A 100 -5.88 17.34 6.62
CA ALA A 100 -6.91 17.74 5.65
C ALA A 100 -6.63 17.18 4.25
N PHE A 101 -5.36 17.07 3.86
CA PHE A 101 -4.94 16.49 2.59
C PHE A 101 -5.19 14.97 2.50
N ASP A 102 -4.99 14.23 3.59
CA ASP A 102 -5.30 12.79 3.61
C ASP A 102 -6.82 12.54 3.50
N VAL A 103 -7.65 13.48 3.98
CA VAL A 103 -9.10 13.42 3.77
C VAL A 103 -9.45 13.61 2.29
N VAL A 104 -8.79 14.54 1.59
CA VAL A 104 -8.97 14.76 0.15
C VAL A 104 -8.54 13.53 -0.66
N VAL A 105 -7.37 12.96 -0.38
CA VAL A 105 -6.92 11.70 -1.02
C VAL A 105 -7.94 10.57 -0.78
N ASN A 106 -8.46 10.48 0.45
CA ASN A 106 -9.49 9.50 0.77
C ASN A 106 -10.81 9.75 0.03
N ALA A 107 -11.22 11.00 -0.13
CA ALA A 107 -12.41 11.36 -0.88
C ALA A 107 -12.22 11.04 -2.38
N ALA A 108 -11.07 11.36 -2.96
CA ALA A 108 -10.79 11.17 -4.38
C ALA A 108 -10.89 9.69 -4.81
N GLY A 109 -10.27 8.77 -4.05
CA GLY A 109 -10.39 7.34 -4.33
C GLY A 109 -11.74 6.70 -3.96
N SER A 110 -12.70 7.47 -3.42
CA SER A 110 -13.96 6.89 -2.94
C SER A 110 -14.82 6.34 -4.08
N ARG A 111 -15.60 5.29 -3.81
CA ARG A 111 -16.54 4.70 -4.79
C ARG A 111 -17.55 5.72 -5.29
N TRP A 112 -17.98 6.63 -4.42
CA TRP A 112 -18.93 7.69 -4.78
C TRP A 112 -18.33 8.70 -5.75
N THR A 113 -17.09 9.14 -5.52
CA THR A 113 -16.39 10.04 -6.44
C THR A 113 -16.27 9.42 -7.81
N PHE A 114 -15.85 8.16 -7.90
CA PHE A 114 -15.78 7.45 -9.16
C PHE A 114 -17.14 7.37 -9.86
N LEU A 115 -18.21 6.99 -9.16
CA LEU A 115 -19.56 6.94 -9.73
C LEU A 115 -20.06 8.31 -10.20
N VAL A 116 -19.75 9.38 -9.48
CA VAL A 116 -20.07 10.76 -9.89
C VAL A 116 -19.30 11.12 -11.17
N THR A 117 -18.01 10.80 -11.26
CA THR A 117 -17.23 11.03 -12.48
C THR A 117 -17.84 10.30 -13.68
N ILE A 118 -18.19 9.02 -13.53
CA ILE A 118 -18.85 8.26 -14.60
C ILE A 118 -20.19 8.90 -14.98
N MET A 119 -20.99 9.32 -14.00
CA MET A 119 -22.25 10.00 -14.26
C MET A 119 -22.03 11.29 -15.05
N LEU A 120 -21.06 12.11 -14.68
CA LEU A 120 -20.72 13.35 -15.39
C LEU A 120 -20.28 13.08 -16.83
N LEU A 121 -19.44 12.07 -17.06
CA LEU A 121 -19.01 11.67 -18.41
C LEU A 121 -20.18 11.18 -19.26
N VAL A 122 -21.10 10.39 -18.67
CA VAL A 122 -22.31 9.91 -19.37
C VAL A 122 -23.24 11.08 -19.70
N VAL A 123 -23.49 11.98 -18.75
CA VAL A 123 -24.30 13.19 -18.98
C VAL A 123 -23.69 14.04 -20.09
N TRP A 124 -22.38 14.25 -20.07
CA TRP A 124 -21.68 14.96 -21.14
C TRP A 124 -21.85 14.25 -22.49
N ALA A 125 -21.67 12.93 -22.55
CA ALA A 125 -21.83 12.19 -23.80
C ALA A 125 -23.27 12.26 -24.36
N VAL A 126 -24.28 12.14 -23.49
CA VAL A 126 -25.70 12.23 -23.89
C VAL A 126 -26.06 13.64 -24.36
N LEU A 127 -25.63 14.68 -23.65
CA LEU A 127 -25.87 16.07 -24.05
C LEU A 127 -25.19 16.39 -25.39
N GLY A 128 -23.95 15.91 -25.60
CA GLY A 128 -23.26 16.05 -26.88
C GLY A 128 -23.98 15.36 -28.04
N ALA A 129 -24.55 14.17 -27.80
CA ALA A 129 -25.33 13.45 -28.81
C ALA A 129 -26.66 14.14 -29.14
N VAL A 130 -27.31 14.79 -28.17
CA VAL A 130 -28.61 15.48 -28.35
C VAL A 130 -28.43 16.84 -29.02
N TYR A 131 -27.45 17.64 -28.58
CA TYR A 131 -27.27 19.02 -29.03
C TYR A 131 -26.24 19.20 -30.16
N GLY A 132 -25.52 18.12 -30.52
CA GLY A 132 -24.48 18.12 -31.54
C GLY A 132 -23.08 18.36 -30.94
N PRO A 133 -22.07 17.51 -31.26
CA PRO A 133 -20.72 17.61 -30.69
C PRO A 133 -19.92 18.73 -31.36
N THR A 134 -20.22 19.98 -31.02
CA THR A 134 -19.47 21.14 -31.53
C THR A 134 -18.02 21.14 -31.04
N ASP A 135 -17.15 21.90 -31.70
CA ASP A 135 -15.76 22.03 -31.28
C ASP A 135 -15.64 22.60 -29.86
N ILE A 136 -16.49 23.58 -29.51
CA ILE A 136 -16.58 24.13 -28.15
C ILE A 136 -16.97 23.06 -27.13
N TRP A 137 -17.91 22.17 -27.47
CA TRP A 137 -18.35 21.08 -26.59
C TRP A 137 -17.21 20.11 -26.24
N GLN A 138 -16.34 19.84 -27.22
CA GLN A 138 -15.16 18.99 -27.09
C GLN A 138 -14.05 19.66 -26.27
N VAL A 139 -13.76 20.94 -26.55
CA VAL A 139 -12.74 21.72 -25.82
C VAL A 139 -13.06 21.82 -24.32
N ILE A 140 -14.33 22.04 -23.95
CA ILE A 140 -14.74 22.10 -22.53
C ILE A 140 -14.38 20.79 -21.80
N LEU A 141 -14.64 19.63 -22.41
CA LEU A 141 -14.29 18.36 -21.79
C LEU A 141 -12.77 18.23 -21.65
N GLN A 142 -12.04 18.58 -22.70
CA GLN A 142 -10.58 18.50 -22.72
C GLN A 142 -9.99 19.32 -21.56
N ASP A 143 -10.41 20.57 -21.37
CA ASP A 143 -9.86 21.44 -20.34
C ASP A 143 -10.21 20.96 -18.92
N VAL A 144 -11.47 20.54 -18.71
CA VAL A 144 -11.92 19.98 -17.43
C VAL A 144 -11.13 18.70 -17.11
N SER A 145 -10.97 17.83 -18.10
CA SER A 145 -10.18 16.60 -17.98
C SER A 145 -8.73 16.90 -17.63
N SER A 146 -8.08 17.82 -18.34
CA SER A 146 -6.69 18.22 -18.12
C SER A 146 -6.46 18.74 -16.69
N ILE A 147 -7.34 19.61 -16.19
CA ILE A 147 -7.30 20.09 -14.81
C ILE A 147 -7.49 18.93 -13.82
N GLN A 148 -8.46 18.06 -14.08
CA GLN A 148 -8.73 16.90 -13.24
C GLN A 148 -7.52 15.96 -13.19
N CYS A 149 -6.91 15.63 -14.32
CA CYS A 149 -5.76 14.72 -14.41
C CYS A 149 -4.57 15.26 -13.65
N TYR A 150 -4.32 16.56 -13.77
CA TYR A 150 -3.27 17.23 -13.01
C TYR A 150 -3.47 17.13 -11.48
N ILE A 151 -4.69 17.36 -11.00
CA ILE A 151 -5.03 17.15 -9.58
C ILE A 151 -4.86 15.67 -9.21
N SER A 152 -5.35 14.77 -10.04
CA SER A 152 -5.28 13.33 -9.81
C SER A 152 -3.87 12.78 -9.80
N ALA A 153 -2.94 13.32 -10.58
CA ALA A 153 -1.52 12.93 -10.58
C ALA A 153 -0.89 13.20 -9.20
N THR A 154 -1.15 14.38 -8.64
CA THR A 154 -0.72 14.75 -7.28
C THR A 154 -1.30 13.79 -6.23
N LEU A 155 -2.60 13.49 -6.31
CA LEU A 155 -3.27 12.59 -5.36
C LEU A 155 -2.80 11.14 -5.50
N LEU A 156 -2.56 10.66 -6.72
CA LEU A 156 -2.04 9.32 -7.00
C LEU A 156 -0.63 9.14 -6.43
N MET A 157 0.25 10.12 -6.63
CA MET A 157 1.59 10.11 -6.05
C MET A 157 1.53 10.07 -4.52
N ARG A 158 0.66 10.90 -3.92
CA ARG A 158 0.47 10.92 -2.47
C ARG A 158 -0.08 9.61 -1.93
N GLN A 159 -1.12 9.07 -2.56
CA GLN A 159 -1.72 7.80 -2.16
C GLN A 159 -0.66 6.69 -2.16
N GLN A 160 0.15 6.64 -3.22
CA GLN A 160 1.22 5.67 -3.35
C GLN A 160 2.29 5.82 -2.24
N GLN A 161 2.79 7.02 -1.99
CA GLN A 161 3.76 7.27 -0.91
C GLN A 161 3.21 6.88 0.47
N ASN A 162 1.96 7.25 0.75
CA ASN A 162 1.31 6.90 2.01
C ASN A 162 1.13 5.38 2.17
N SER A 163 0.69 4.70 1.10
CA SER A 163 0.49 3.25 1.05
C SER A 163 1.79 2.50 1.27
N THR A 164 2.86 2.86 0.55
CA THR A 164 4.18 2.25 0.70
C THR A 164 4.74 2.43 2.10
N ARG A 165 4.60 3.64 2.68
CA ARG A 165 5.06 3.89 4.05
C ARG A 165 4.30 3.04 5.07
N ALA A 166 2.97 2.99 4.97
CA ALA A 166 2.14 2.18 5.86
C ALA A 166 2.47 0.68 5.73
N LEU A 167 2.71 0.21 4.50
CA LEU A 167 3.15 -1.15 4.21
C LEU A 167 4.48 -1.48 4.89
N LEU A 168 5.50 -0.64 4.69
CA LEU A 168 6.82 -0.84 5.30
C LEU A 168 6.76 -0.78 6.82
N ASP A 169 6.03 0.20 7.39
CA ASP A 169 5.82 0.30 8.84
C ASP A 169 5.20 -0.99 9.39
N THR A 170 4.23 -1.57 8.66
CA THR A 170 3.56 -2.81 9.07
C THR A 170 4.48 -4.02 8.98
N ILE A 171 5.21 -4.21 7.88
CA ILE A 171 6.16 -5.33 7.72
C ILE A 171 7.28 -5.23 8.76
N CYS A 172 7.81 -4.03 9.01
CA CYS A 172 8.81 -3.82 10.06
C CYS A 172 8.25 -4.09 11.46
N GLY A 173 6.97 -3.78 11.70
CA GLY A 173 6.26 -4.17 12.92
C GLY A 173 6.17 -5.70 13.08
N MET A 174 5.75 -6.42 12.04
CA MET A 174 5.71 -7.90 12.04
C MET A 174 7.10 -8.50 12.26
N LEU A 175 8.13 -7.94 11.62
CA LEU A 175 9.51 -8.38 11.80
C LEU A 175 10.00 -8.14 13.23
N SER A 176 9.67 -6.98 13.80
CA SER A 176 9.99 -6.63 15.20
C SER A 176 9.38 -7.62 16.18
N ARG A 177 8.10 -7.99 16.02
CA ARG A 177 7.47 -9.04 16.85
C ARG A 177 8.08 -10.40 16.61
N SER A 178 8.29 -10.80 15.36
CA SER A 178 8.86 -12.10 15.03
C SER A 178 10.27 -12.27 15.61
N GLN A 179 11.09 -11.20 15.63
CA GLN A 179 12.38 -11.17 16.34
C GLN A 179 12.24 -11.20 17.86
N GLY A 180 11.23 -10.52 18.42
CA GLY A 180 10.89 -10.62 19.84
C GLY A 180 10.54 -12.06 20.23
N ASN A 181 9.65 -12.69 19.46
CA ASN A 181 9.22 -14.08 19.65
C ASN A 181 10.39 -15.06 19.57
N GLU A 182 11.35 -14.84 18.65
CA GLU A 182 12.59 -15.64 18.60
C GLU A 182 13.38 -15.56 19.92
N GLN A 183 13.52 -14.36 20.50
CA GLN A 183 14.22 -14.18 21.77
C GLN A 183 13.49 -14.85 22.94
N LEU A 184 12.16 -14.83 22.93
CA LEU A 184 11.33 -15.50 23.92
C LEU A 184 11.46 -17.02 23.81
N LEU A 185 11.37 -17.58 22.59
CA LEU A 185 11.52 -19.01 22.35
C LEU A 185 12.88 -19.53 22.84
N LYS A 186 13.96 -18.79 22.62
CA LYS A 186 15.31 -19.16 23.10
C LYS A 186 15.43 -19.22 24.63
N LYS A 187 14.51 -18.61 25.37
CA LYS A 187 14.50 -18.61 26.84
C LYS A 187 13.67 -19.74 27.44
N LEU A 188 12.88 -20.45 26.64
CA LEU A 188 12.11 -21.58 27.12
C LEU A 188 13.04 -22.72 27.56
N SER A 189 12.67 -23.40 28.65
CA SER A 189 13.38 -24.61 29.06
C SER A 189 13.16 -25.75 28.06
N GLU A 190 14.07 -26.70 28.01
CA GLU A 190 14.01 -27.86 27.11
C GLU A 190 12.68 -28.64 27.25
N LYS A 191 12.19 -28.78 28.50
CA LYS A 191 10.89 -29.42 28.77
C LYS A 191 9.72 -28.65 28.16
N GLN A 192 9.71 -27.32 28.32
CA GLN A 192 8.66 -26.47 27.75
C GLN A 192 8.66 -26.55 26.23
N LEU A 193 9.85 -26.49 25.62
CA LEU A 193 10.01 -26.60 24.17
C LEU A 193 9.51 -27.96 23.65
N LEU A 194 9.83 -29.06 24.34
CA LEU A 194 9.34 -30.40 23.95
C LEU A 194 7.81 -30.50 24.01
N THR A 195 7.18 -29.93 25.04
CA THR A 195 5.71 -29.88 25.11
C THR A 195 5.13 -29.07 23.95
N LEU A 196 5.72 -27.92 23.60
CA LEU A 196 5.27 -27.11 22.46
C LEU A 196 5.39 -27.82 21.11
N LYS A 197 6.43 -28.63 20.94
CA LYS A 197 6.60 -29.48 19.76
C LYS A 197 5.49 -30.52 19.62
N GLN A 198 4.98 -31.01 20.75
CA GLN A 198 3.94 -32.04 20.81
C GLN A 198 2.52 -31.46 20.83
N SER A 199 2.33 -30.24 21.33
CA SER A 199 1.02 -29.59 21.46
C SER A 199 0.47 -29.18 20.09
N ARG A 200 -0.84 -29.35 19.90
CA ARG A 200 -1.56 -28.98 18.67
C ARG A 200 -3.03 -28.70 19.00
N ARG A 201 -3.48 -27.47 18.76
CA ARG A 201 -4.91 -27.09 18.82
C ARG A 201 -5.59 -27.33 17.46
N ALA A 202 -6.90 -27.21 17.36
CA ALA A 202 -7.57 -27.01 16.08
C ALA A 202 -7.18 -25.65 15.46
N MET A 203 -7.03 -25.58 14.13
CA MET A 203 -6.73 -24.33 13.44
C MET A 203 -7.95 -23.40 13.48
N ARG A 204 -7.74 -22.12 13.83
CA ARG A 204 -8.78 -21.09 13.81
C ARG A 204 -9.26 -20.85 12.37
N THR A 205 -10.57 -20.94 12.16
CA THR A 205 -11.23 -20.71 10.87
C THR A 205 -11.97 -19.38 10.78
N ASP A 206 -12.17 -18.71 11.90
CA ASP A 206 -12.83 -17.39 11.97
C ASP A 206 -12.00 -16.31 11.25
N LEU A 207 -10.68 -16.32 11.41
CA LEU A 207 -9.79 -15.37 10.74
C LEU A 207 -9.64 -15.62 9.23
N THR A 208 -9.68 -16.88 8.78
CA THR A 208 -9.64 -17.20 7.35
C THR A 208 -10.97 -16.83 6.67
N ASN A 209 -12.10 -17.14 7.32
CA ASN A 209 -13.42 -16.75 6.86
C ASN A 209 -13.61 -15.21 6.82
N ALA A 210 -12.93 -14.46 7.68
CA ALA A 210 -12.94 -13.00 7.67
C ALA A 210 -12.26 -12.38 6.42
N LEU A 211 -11.41 -13.15 5.72
CA LEU A 211 -10.76 -12.73 4.47
C LEU A 211 -11.60 -13.08 3.24
N ASP A 212 -12.42 -14.12 3.34
CA ASP A 212 -13.35 -14.60 2.31
C ASP A 212 -14.62 -13.75 2.18
N LEU A 213 -14.59 -12.50 2.64
CA LEU A 213 -15.71 -11.57 2.49
C LEU A 213 -16.07 -11.43 1.01
N LYS A 214 -17.20 -12.05 0.62
CA LYS A 214 -17.73 -12.04 -0.74
C LYS A 214 -17.68 -10.62 -1.31
N GLU A 215 -16.87 -10.44 -2.34
CA GLU A 215 -16.80 -9.17 -3.07
C GLU A 215 -18.20 -8.83 -3.59
N GLY A 216 -18.70 -7.65 -3.20
CA GLY A 216 -19.96 -7.12 -3.72
C GLY A 216 -19.92 -6.93 -5.23
N MET A 217 -21.09 -6.77 -5.86
CA MET A 217 -21.22 -6.64 -7.32
C MET A 217 -20.31 -5.55 -7.91
N PHE A 218 -20.21 -4.38 -7.27
CA PHE A 218 -19.30 -3.32 -7.68
C PHE A 218 -17.84 -3.78 -7.68
N GLY A 219 -17.42 -4.51 -6.65
CA GLY A 219 -16.05 -5.03 -6.54
C GLY A 219 -15.73 -6.01 -7.66
N ARG A 220 -16.66 -6.91 -8.00
CA ARG A 220 -16.51 -7.87 -9.10
C ARG A 220 -16.37 -7.17 -10.46
N ILE A 221 -17.24 -6.20 -10.73
CA ILE A 221 -17.19 -5.40 -11.98
C ILE A 221 -15.88 -4.62 -12.04
N SER A 222 -15.51 -3.93 -10.97
CA SER A 222 -14.26 -3.17 -10.89
C SER A 222 -13.05 -4.07 -11.11
N ASN A 223 -13.02 -5.27 -10.53
CA ASN A 223 -11.94 -6.23 -10.74
C ASN A 223 -11.88 -6.72 -12.19
N ALA A 224 -13.02 -6.99 -12.83
CA ALA A 224 -13.08 -7.37 -14.24
C ALA A 224 -12.54 -6.25 -15.15
N VAL A 225 -12.98 -5.00 -14.93
CA VAL A 225 -12.51 -3.83 -15.67
C VAL A 225 -11.01 -3.61 -15.44
N SER A 226 -10.54 -3.73 -14.20
CA SER A 226 -9.11 -3.58 -13.88
C SER A 226 -8.26 -4.63 -14.58
N ARG A 227 -8.69 -5.89 -14.58
CA ARG A 227 -8.01 -6.97 -15.30
C ARG A 227 -7.98 -6.72 -16.80
N PHE A 228 -9.06 -6.18 -17.38
CA PHE A 228 -9.09 -5.81 -18.80
C PHE A 228 -8.13 -4.65 -19.11
N LEU A 229 -8.24 -3.52 -18.40
CA LEU A 229 -7.41 -2.33 -18.63
C LEU A 229 -5.91 -2.60 -18.40
N GLY A 230 -5.58 -3.46 -17.44
CA GLY A 230 -4.20 -3.90 -17.18
C GLY A 230 -3.74 -5.07 -18.05
N SER A 231 -4.45 -5.41 -19.12
CA SER A 231 -4.08 -6.51 -20.03
C SER A 231 -3.36 -6.01 -21.27
N LEU A 232 -2.54 -6.88 -21.86
CA LEU A 232 -1.92 -6.62 -23.17
C LEU A 232 -2.98 -6.36 -24.26
N SER A 233 -4.18 -6.93 -24.14
CA SER A 233 -5.25 -6.70 -25.12
C SER A 233 -5.75 -5.25 -25.12
N ALA A 234 -5.94 -4.65 -23.94
CA ALA A 234 -6.30 -3.22 -23.83
C ALA A 234 -5.18 -2.34 -24.37
N LEU A 235 -3.92 -2.69 -24.09
CA LEU A 235 -2.77 -1.96 -24.61
C LEU A 235 -2.69 -2.01 -26.15
N LEU A 236 -2.96 -3.18 -26.75
CA LEU A 236 -3.00 -3.32 -28.21
C LEU A 236 -4.16 -2.53 -28.82
N ILE A 237 -5.34 -2.53 -28.20
CA ILE A 237 -6.49 -1.73 -28.64
C ILE A 237 -6.13 -0.24 -28.60
N TYR A 238 -5.51 0.22 -27.51
CA TYR A 238 -5.06 1.60 -27.36
C TYR A 238 -4.13 2.03 -28.50
N TRP A 239 -3.01 1.32 -28.69
CA TRP A 239 -2.05 1.68 -29.75
C TRP A 239 -2.58 1.48 -31.16
N THR A 240 -3.45 0.48 -31.39
CA THR A 240 -4.13 0.31 -32.68
C THR A 240 -5.01 1.53 -32.98
N GLY A 241 -5.74 2.03 -31.99
CA GLY A 241 -6.55 3.25 -32.13
C GLY A 241 -5.70 4.47 -32.48
N ILE A 242 -4.57 4.67 -31.79
CA ILE A 242 -3.63 5.76 -32.10
C ILE A 242 -3.03 5.61 -33.51
N LEU A 243 -2.62 4.40 -33.91
CA LEU A 243 -2.07 4.15 -35.24
C LEU A 243 -3.10 4.40 -36.35
N VAL A 244 -4.35 3.98 -36.15
CA VAL A 244 -5.46 4.30 -37.04
C VAL A 244 -5.62 5.81 -37.16
N TRP A 245 -5.66 6.52 -36.03
CA TRP A 245 -5.74 7.99 -36.03
C TRP A 245 -4.58 8.66 -36.78
N VAL A 246 -3.33 8.21 -36.58
CA VAL A 246 -2.16 8.73 -37.31
C VAL A 246 -2.29 8.47 -38.81
N PHE A 247 -2.66 7.25 -39.20
CA PHE A 247 -2.74 6.86 -40.61
C PHE A 247 -3.81 7.66 -41.37
N PHE A 248 -5.00 7.83 -40.78
CA PHE A 248 -6.06 8.64 -41.37
C PHE A 248 -5.82 10.15 -41.23
N GLY A 249 -4.92 10.58 -40.36
CA GLY A 249 -4.51 11.99 -40.25
C GLY A 249 -3.68 12.50 -41.42
N ILE A 250 -2.91 11.64 -42.09
CA ILE A 250 -2.09 12.00 -43.26
C ILE A 250 -2.93 12.60 -44.41
N PRO A 251 -3.98 11.92 -44.93
CA PRO A 251 -4.80 12.49 -45.99
C PRO A 251 -5.60 13.72 -45.52
N LEU A 252 -5.86 13.86 -44.22
CA LEU A 252 -6.58 14.98 -43.61
C LEU A 252 -5.66 16.15 -43.20
N LEU A 253 -4.37 16.07 -43.50
CA LEU A 253 -3.35 17.07 -43.16
C LEU A 253 -3.32 17.46 -41.68
N PHE A 254 -3.77 16.56 -40.80
CA PHE A 254 -3.93 16.83 -39.36
C PHE A 254 -4.66 18.15 -39.07
N SER A 255 -5.83 18.36 -39.68
CA SER A 255 -6.68 19.53 -39.40
C SER A 255 -6.97 19.70 -37.91
N ASP A 256 -7.30 20.92 -37.48
CA ASP A 256 -7.58 21.23 -36.07
C ASP A 256 -8.70 20.36 -35.50
N THR A 257 -9.78 20.14 -36.27
CA THR A 257 -10.88 19.24 -35.88
C THR A 257 -10.43 17.78 -35.76
N TRP A 258 -9.51 17.31 -36.62
CA TRP A 258 -8.97 15.95 -36.54
C TRP A 258 -8.10 15.73 -35.30
N GLN A 259 -7.34 16.76 -34.90
CA GLN A 259 -6.56 16.75 -33.67
C GLN A 259 -7.46 16.83 -32.42
N LEU A 260 -8.55 17.59 -32.51
CA LEU A 260 -9.54 17.70 -31.43
C LEU A 260 -10.21 16.36 -31.11
N TYR A 261 -10.47 15.51 -32.10
CA TYR A 261 -11.04 14.19 -31.87
C TYR A 261 -10.15 13.29 -31.00
N VAL A 262 -8.84 13.23 -31.30
CA VAL A 262 -7.93 12.43 -30.48
C VAL A 262 -7.75 13.04 -29.09
N ASN A 263 -7.68 14.37 -28.99
CA ASN A 263 -7.56 15.06 -27.71
C ASN A 263 -8.78 14.81 -26.80
N THR A 264 -9.98 14.81 -27.39
CA THR A 264 -11.21 14.50 -26.65
C THR A 264 -11.24 13.03 -26.23
N ALA A 265 -10.82 12.12 -27.12
CA ALA A 265 -10.76 10.68 -26.82
C ALA A 265 -9.73 10.37 -25.71
N THR A 266 -8.54 10.99 -25.75
CA THR A 266 -7.52 10.82 -24.71
C THR A 266 -7.93 11.51 -23.42
N ALA A 267 -8.58 12.67 -23.46
CA ALA A 267 -9.16 13.30 -22.27
C ALA A 267 -10.17 12.38 -21.55
N LEU A 268 -11.09 11.76 -22.31
CA LEU A 268 -12.02 10.76 -21.76
C LEU A 268 -11.30 9.58 -21.12
N GLU A 269 -10.30 9.03 -21.82
CA GLU A 269 -9.49 7.92 -21.33
C GLU A 269 -8.74 8.30 -20.05
N LEU A 270 -8.00 9.41 -20.05
CA LEU A 270 -7.25 9.90 -18.90
C LEU A 270 -8.16 10.16 -17.68
N THR A 271 -9.30 10.83 -17.89
CA THR A 271 -10.27 11.11 -16.82
C THR A 271 -10.78 9.81 -16.20
N PHE A 272 -11.19 8.87 -17.04
CA PHE A 272 -11.68 7.58 -16.60
C PHE A 272 -10.59 6.77 -15.88
N THR A 273 -9.45 6.58 -16.53
CA THR A 273 -8.35 5.73 -16.07
C THR A 273 -7.74 6.26 -14.77
N THR A 274 -7.54 7.58 -14.62
CA THR A 274 -7.02 8.16 -13.36
C THR A 274 -7.96 7.94 -12.19
N MET A 275 -9.25 8.25 -12.36
CA MET A 275 -10.26 8.11 -11.30
C MET A 275 -10.52 6.64 -10.96
N PHE A 276 -10.53 5.78 -11.96
CA PHE A 276 -10.67 4.34 -11.79
C PHE A 276 -9.47 3.75 -11.03
N LEU A 277 -8.24 4.14 -11.39
CA LEU A 277 -7.02 3.68 -10.72
C LEU A 277 -6.98 4.09 -9.25
N GLN A 278 -7.36 5.33 -8.92
CA GLN A 278 -7.45 5.78 -7.53
C GLN A 278 -8.47 4.94 -6.73
N ASN A 279 -9.61 4.63 -7.35
CA ASN A 279 -10.64 3.80 -6.73
C ASN A 279 -10.17 2.37 -6.48
N VAL A 280 -9.58 1.72 -7.47
CA VAL A 280 -9.05 0.35 -7.37
C VAL A 280 -7.95 0.29 -6.31
N ARG A 281 -6.99 1.24 -6.32
CA ARG A 281 -5.93 1.32 -5.30
C ARG A 281 -6.50 1.43 -3.89
N ARG A 282 -7.48 2.32 -3.68
CA ARG A 282 -8.13 2.48 -2.36
C ARG A 282 -8.85 1.21 -1.93
N GLN A 283 -9.60 0.59 -2.83
CA GLN A 283 -10.34 -0.64 -2.50
C GLN A 283 -9.39 -1.77 -2.10
N HIS A 284 -8.28 -1.90 -2.80
CA HIS A 284 -7.27 -2.90 -2.49
C HIS A 284 -6.54 -2.61 -1.17
N GLU A 285 -6.17 -1.35 -0.90
CA GLU A 285 -5.64 -0.94 0.42
C GLU A 285 -6.58 -1.33 1.57
N GLN A 286 -7.88 -1.09 1.42
CA GLN A 286 -8.87 -1.48 2.44
C GLN A 286 -8.97 -3.00 2.65
N TYR A 287 -8.78 -3.79 1.59
CA TYR A 287 -8.74 -5.25 1.69
C TYR A 287 -7.47 -5.69 2.42
N LEU A 288 -6.32 -5.12 2.06
CA LEU A 288 -5.05 -5.41 2.72
C LEU A 288 -5.07 -5.05 4.20
N ASP A 289 -5.64 -3.91 4.58
CA ASP A 289 -5.77 -3.49 5.98
C ASP A 289 -6.49 -4.53 6.83
N LYS A 290 -7.54 -5.17 6.30
CA LYS A 290 -8.26 -6.25 7.00
C LYS A 290 -7.41 -7.50 7.16
N CYS A 291 -6.64 -7.85 6.13
CA CYS A 291 -5.73 -8.99 6.21
C CYS A 291 -4.63 -8.76 7.25
N LEU A 292 -4.08 -7.54 7.28
CA LEU A 292 -3.09 -7.13 8.26
C LEU A 292 -3.67 -7.12 9.68
N GLU A 293 -4.95 -6.76 9.87
CA GLU A 293 -5.63 -6.82 11.17
C GLU A 293 -5.72 -8.28 11.68
N SER A 294 -6.10 -9.23 10.82
CA SER A 294 -6.10 -10.66 11.17
C SER A 294 -4.71 -11.16 11.58
N ILE A 295 -3.67 -10.77 10.83
CA ILE A 295 -2.28 -11.14 11.15
C ILE A 295 -1.83 -10.48 12.47
N ASP A 296 -2.17 -9.22 12.72
CA ASP A 296 -1.82 -8.50 13.96
C ASP A 296 -2.46 -9.14 15.19
N ILE A 297 -3.71 -9.63 15.08
CA ILE A 297 -4.37 -10.38 16.16
C ILE A 297 -3.57 -11.64 16.51
N LEU A 298 -3.21 -12.45 15.50
CA LEU A 298 -2.42 -13.67 15.72
C LEU A 298 -1.03 -13.36 16.30
N ASP A 299 -0.34 -12.37 15.76
CA ASP A 299 0.98 -11.97 16.25
C ASP A 299 0.95 -11.51 17.72
N ARG A 300 -0.10 -10.79 18.13
CA ARG A 300 -0.29 -10.34 19.51
C ARG A 300 -0.60 -11.49 20.45
N GLU A 301 -1.46 -12.43 20.05
CA GLU A 301 -1.77 -13.64 20.84
C GLU A 301 -0.52 -14.51 21.01
N LEU A 302 0.21 -14.76 19.91
CA LEU A 302 1.48 -15.48 19.90
C LEU A 302 2.50 -14.86 20.86
N GLU A 303 2.69 -13.55 20.79
CA GLU A 303 3.59 -12.82 21.69
C GLU A 303 3.11 -12.92 23.15
N MET A 304 1.80 -12.79 23.40
CA MET A 304 1.22 -12.88 24.74
C MET A 304 1.49 -14.26 25.38
N ASP A 305 1.28 -15.34 24.64
CA ASP A 305 1.49 -16.71 25.15
C ASP A 305 2.96 -16.98 25.44
N LEU A 306 3.87 -16.58 24.53
CA LEU A 306 5.31 -16.69 24.76
C LEU A 306 5.78 -15.89 25.98
N ARG A 307 5.23 -14.69 26.20
CA ARG A 307 5.54 -13.88 27.39
C ARG A 307 4.97 -14.49 28.67
N ARG A 308 3.79 -15.11 28.63
CA ARG A 308 3.25 -15.87 29.77
C ARG A 308 4.16 -17.04 30.13
N MET A 309 4.67 -17.76 29.14
CA MET A 309 5.58 -18.91 29.35
C MET A 309 6.96 -18.52 29.88
N THR A 310 7.52 -17.42 29.39
CA THR A 310 8.88 -16.98 29.73
C THR A 310 8.95 -15.98 30.88
N ARG A 311 7.83 -15.32 31.19
CA ARG A 311 7.74 -14.15 32.09
C ARG A 311 8.63 -12.97 31.68
N ASP A 312 9.00 -12.89 30.41
CA ASP A 312 9.82 -11.81 29.89
C ASP A 312 8.95 -10.64 29.41
N MET A 313 9.12 -9.49 30.05
CA MET A 313 8.34 -8.27 29.81
C MET A 313 9.14 -7.22 29.02
N ARG A 314 10.33 -7.57 28.50
CA ARG A 314 11.15 -6.62 27.72
C ARG A 314 10.44 -6.20 26.44
N PRO A 315 10.56 -4.93 26.02
CA PRO A 315 9.96 -4.46 24.78
C PRO A 315 10.57 -5.15 23.56
N ASN A 316 9.78 -5.26 22.49
CA ASN A 316 10.21 -5.83 21.22
C ASN A 316 11.37 -5.01 20.61
N PRO A 317 12.29 -5.66 19.89
CA PRO A 317 13.42 -4.97 19.29
C PRO A 317 12.96 -3.95 18.23
N VAL A 318 13.66 -2.83 18.15
CA VAL A 318 13.42 -1.84 17.09
C VAL A 318 13.98 -2.39 15.78
N VAL A 319 13.13 -2.49 14.76
CA VAL A 319 13.53 -2.82 13.40
C VAL A 319 13.58 -1.55 12.56
N GLU A 320 14.68 -1.35 11.85
CA GLU A 320 14.85 -0.26 10.89
C GLU A 320 14.84 -0.82 9.47
N SER A 321 14.00 -0.24 8.60
CA SER A 321 14.08 -0.54 7.18
C SER A 321 15.40 -0.04 6.62
N GLN A 322 16.05 -0.89 5.82
CA GLN A 322 17.30 -0.49 5.17
C GLN A 322 16.97 0.46 4.00
N PRO A 323 17.55 1.66 3.95
CA PRO A 323 17.31 2.57 2.84
C PRO A 323 17.94 2.02 1.56
N LEU A 324 17.26 2.20 0.42
CA LEU A 324 17.87 1.91 -0.87
C LEU A 324 19.08 2.84 -1.09
N HIS A 325 20.18 2.30 -1.63
CA HIS A 325 21.28 3.14 -2.10
C HIS A 325 20.88 3.78 -3.43
N LEU A 326 20.61 5.08 -3.39
CA LEU A 326 20.12 5.83 -4.55
C LEU A 326 21.24 6.57 -5.29
N ASN A 327 21.19 6.46 -6.62
CA ASN A 327 21.97 7.25 -7.55
C ASN A 327 21.50 8.71 -7.55
N ARG A 328 22.31 9.60 -8.16
CA ARG A 328 21.99 11.05 -8.22
C ARG A 328 20.69 11.33 -8.97
N THR A 329 20.44 10.62 -10.06
CA THR A 329 19.22 10.74 -10.87
C THR A 329 17.99 10.27 -10.09
N GLU A 330 18.07 9.13 -9.42
CA GLU A 330 17.00 8.58 -8.58
C GLU A 330 16.65 9.53 -7.42
N LYS A 331 17.66 10.18 -6.81
CA LYS A 331 17.42 11.22 -5.80
C LYS A 331 16.68 12.43 -6.35
N ALA A 332 16.95 12.83 -7.60
CA ALA A 332 16.23 13.92 -8.25
C ALA A 332 14.78 13.53 -8.57
N ILE A 333 14.56 12.29 -9.01
CA ILE A 333 13.23 11.73 -9.25
C ILE A 333 12.42 11.69 -7.94
N ASP A 334 12.99 11.20 -6.85
CA ASP A 334 12.31 11.17 -5.55
C ASP A 334 12.02 12.57 -5.02
N PHE A 335 12.94 13.51 -5.25
CA PHE A 335 12.72 14.91 -4.89
C PHE A 335 11.54 15.51 -5.64
N TRP A 336 11.43 15.23 -6.96
CA TRP A 336 10.27 15.63 -7.76
C TRP A 336 8.98 14.96 -7.26
N ALA A 337 9.00 13.64 -7.06
CA ALA A 337 7.85 12.89 -6.54
C ALA A 337 7.39 13.40 -5.17
N PHE A 338 8.31 13.81 -4.29
CA PHE A 338 7.99 14.42 -3.01
C PHE A 338 7.33 15.80 -3.17
N ILE A 339 7.80 16.61 -4.12
CA ILE A 339 7.18 17.89 -4.43
C ILE A 339 5.76 17.66 -4.93
N VAL A 340 5.59 16.85 -5.96
CA VAL A 340 4.29 16.58 -6.61
C VAL A 340 3.31 15.96 -5.63
N GLY A 341 3.68 14.89 -4.92
CA GLY A 341 2.82 14.24 -3.92
C GLY A 341 2.68 15.01 -2.61
N GLY A 342 3.42 16.11 -2.41
CA GLY A 342 3.50 16.84 -1.15
C GLY A 342 2.58 18.06 -1.06
N SER A 343 2.57 18.70 0.10
CA SER A 343 1.85 19.96 0.30
C SER A 343 2.39 21.12 -0.54
N VAL A 344 3.66 21.06 -0.97
CA VAL A 344 4.22 22.06 -1.88
C VAL A 344 3.75 21.88 -3.31
N GLY A 345 3.55 20.65 -3.79
CA GLY A 345 2.90 20.40 -5.08
C GLY A 345 1.54 21.06 -5.12
N VAL A 346 0.70 20.79 -4.12
CA VAL A 346 -0.64 21.42 -3.99
C VAL A 346 -0.56 22.95 -3.98
N PHE A 347 0.36 23.52 -3.18
CA PHE A 347 0.52 24.97 -3.13
C PHE A 347 0.97 25.54 -4.48
N LEU A 348 1.92 24.90 -5.16
CA LEU A 348 2.40 25.29 -6.49
C LEU A 348 1.27 25.20 -7.51
N SER A 349 0.48 24.13 -7.48
CA SER A 349 -0.70 23.93 -8.31
C SER A 349 -1.74 25.03 -8.10
N CYS A 350 -2.03 25.39 -6.84
CA CYS A 350 -2.92 26.50 -6.54
C CYS A 350 -2.38 27.83 -7.07
N MET A 351 -1.08 28.09 -6.92
CA MET A 351 -0.46 29.30 -7.47
C MET A 351 -0.57 29.37 -8.99
N VAL A 352 -0.31 28.26 -9.70
CA VAL A 352 -0.45 28.19 -11.15
C VAL A 352 -1.90 28.41 -11.57
N GLY A 353 -2.87 27.80 -10.88
CA GLY A 353 -4.30 28.01 -11.15
C GLY A 353 -4.75 29.45 -10.92
N ILE A 354 -4.29 30.10 -9.83
CA ILE A 354 -4.56 31.52 -9.56
C ILE A 354 -3.93 32.41 -10.64
N ALA A 355 -2.69 32.14 -11.03
CA ALA A 355 -2.02 32.87 -12.10
C ALA A 355 -2.76 32.71 -13.43
N TRP A 356 -3.20 31.50 -13.76
CA TRP A 356 -3.97 31.23 -14.97
C TRP A 356 -5.34 31.96 -14.96
N LEU A 357 -6.07 31.98 -13.85
CA LEU A 357 -7.31 32.75 -13.75
C LEU A 357 -7.06 34.26 -13.87
N SER A 358 -6.01 34.76 -13.22
CA SER A 358 -5.71 36.20 -13.18
C SER A 358 -5.25 36.75 -14.53
N VAL A 359 -4.46 35.96 -15.29
CA VAL A 359 -4.02 36.34 -16.64
C VAL A 359 -5.13 36.08 -17.66
N GLY A 360 -5.99 35.09 -17.43
CA GLY A 360 -7.12 34.79 -18.30
C GLY A 360 -8.10 35.94 -18.46
N ASP A 361 -8.35 36.69 -17.38
CA ASP A 361 -9.16 37.91 -17.43
C ASP A 361 -8.59 38.96 -18.41
N TYR A 362 -7.26 39.13 -18.42
CA TYR A 362 -6.58 40.02 -19.35
C TYR A 362 -6.56 39.50 -20.79
N MET A 363 -6.56 38.17 -20.96
CA MET A 363 -6.54 37.49 -22.27
C MET A 363 -7.94 37.16 -22.81
N GLU A 364 -8.99 37.68 -22.16
CA GLU A 364 -10.42 37.49 -22.50
C GLU A 364 -10.87 36.02 -22.58
N PHE A 365 -10.12 35.09 -21.98
CA PHE A 365 -10.38 33.65 -22.05
C PHE A 365 -10.63 33.14 -23.48
N ASN A 366 -9.82 33.59 -24.46
CA ASN A 366 -9.92 33.10 -25.84
C ASN A 366 -9.48 31.63 -25.98
N ASP A 367 -9.80 31.00 -27.12
CA ASP A 367 -9.50 29.58 -27.37
C ASP A 367 -8.03 29.23 -27.17
N ASN A 368 -7.13 30.16 -27.53
CA ASN A 368 -5.68 29.98 -27.36
C ASN A 368 -5.27 29.99 -25.88
N TRP A 369 -5.96 30.77 -25.04
CA TRP A 369 -5.73 30.82 -23.60
C TRP A 369 -6.22 29.56 -22.87
N TRP A 370 -7.37 29.03 -23.29
CA TRP A 370 -7.88 27.74 -22.82
C TRP A 370 -6.91 26.62 -23.20
N LEU A 371 -6.38 26.61 -24.43
CA LEU A 371 -5.39 25.61 -24.85
C LEU A 371 -4.09 25.60 -24.03
N ILE A 372 -3.69 26.74 -23.43
CA ILE A 372 -2.48 26.84 -22.61
C ILE A 372 -2.57 25.98 -21.34
N ILE A 373 -3.74 25.89 -20.68
CA ILE A 373 -3.85 25.05 -19.47
C ILE A 373 -3.73 23.57 -19.82
N GLY A 374 -4.35 23.15 -20.93
CA GLY A 374 -4.20 21.79 -21.48
C GLY A 374 -2.75 21.48 -21.79
N THR A 375 -2.04 22.41 -22.45
CA THR A 375 -0.61 22.25 -22.79
C THR A 375 0.26 22.13 -21.54
N TYR A 376 0.07 22.99 -20.54
CA TYR A 376 0.82 22.92 -19.29
C TYR A 376 0.59 21.60 -18.55
N THR A 377 -0.67 21.22 -18.39
CA THR A 377 -1.04 20.01 -17.65
C THR A 377 -0.57 18.74 -18.36
N GLY A 378 -0.67 18.65 -19.69
CA GLY A 378 -0.16 17.52 -20.48
C GLY A 378 1.36 17.37 -20.41
N LEU A 379 2.12 18.47 -20.48
CA LEU A 379 3.58 18.45 -20.31
C LEU A 379 3.99 17.96 -18.91
N MET A 380 3.28 18.41 -17.86
CA MET A 380 3.53 17.95 -16.49
C MET A 380 3.12 16.50 -16.29
N GLY A 381 1.92 16.11 -16.76
CA GLY A 381 1.40 14.75 -16.68
C GLY A 381 2.29 13.73 -17.37
N PHE A 382 2.91 14.11 -18.50
CA PHE A 382 3.91 13.30 -19.19
C PHE A 382 5.14 13.02 -18.33
N ILE A 383 5.71 14.03 -17.66
CA ILE A 383 6.85 13.83 -16.75
C ILE A 383 6.41 12.98 -15.56
N ASP A 384 5.27 13.32 -14.96
CA ASP A 384 4.73 12.68 -13.77
C ASP A 384 4.41 11.20 -14.02
N GLY A 385 3.92 10.82 -15.20
CA GLY A 385 3.68 9.44 -15.58
C GLY A 385 4.95 8.58 -15.48
N PHE A 386 6.08 9.06 -16.02
CA PHE A 386 7.36 8.35 -15.93
C PHE A 386 7.93 8.35 -14.50
N VAL A 387 7.80 9.46 -13.78
CA VAL A 387 8.27 9.54 -12.38
C VAL A 387 7.46 8.59 -11.49
N LEU A 388 6.14 8.58 -11.62
CA LEU A 388 5.24 7.71 -10.88
C LEU A 388 5.54 6.23 -11.15
N ARG A 389 5.80 5.87 -12.41
CA ARG A 389 6.18 4.51 -12.79
C ARG A 389 7.53 4.09 -12.22
N ASN A 390 8.55 4.96 -12.28
CA ASN A 390 9.87 4.69 -11.70
C ASN A 390 9.81 4.49 -10.18
N VAL A 391 9.10 5.39 -9.48
CA VAL A 391 8.91 5.30 -8.02
C VAL A 391 8.16 4.01 -7.66
N HIS A 392 7.09 3.68 -8.37
CA HIS A 392 6.30 2.47 -8.13
C HIS A 392 7.14 1.18 -8.21
N HIS A 393 7.98 1.07 -9.23
CA HIS A 393 8.87 -0.08 -9.40
C HIS A 393 9.84 -0.23 -8.21
N ARG A 394 10.48 0.87 -7.82
CA ARG A 394 11.45 0.89 -6.72
C ARG A 394 10.81 0.57 -5.36
N GLU A 395 9.61 1.08 -5.12
CA GLU A 395 8.82 0.78 -3.92
C GLU A 395 8.45 -0.70 -3.84
N THR A 396 8.06 -1.31 -4.98
CA THR A 396 7.75 -2.74 -5.05
C THR A 396 8.97 -3.61 -4.73
N ILE A 397 10.13 -3.29 -5.31
CA ILE A 397 11.40 -3.99 -5.00
C ILE A 397 11.74 -3.87 -3.51
N MET A 398 11.51 -2.70 -2.91
CA MET A 398 11.78 -2.49 -1.50
C MET A 398 10.86 -3.31 -0.61
N ALA A 399 9.55 -3.31 -0.89
CA ALA A 399 8.59 -4.13 -0.17
C ALA A 399 8.94 -5.62 -0.26
N ASP A 400 9.28 -6.10 -1.46
CA ASP A 400 9.69 -7.50 -1.70
C ASP A 400 10.90 -7.92 -0.85
N LYS A 401 11.90 -7.04 -0.70
CA LYS A 401 13.05 -7.30 0.18
C LYS A 401 12.63 -7.46 1.64
N HIS A 402 11.72 -6.61 2.14
CA HIS A 402 11.25 -6.69 3.52
C HIS A 402 10.38 -7.93 3.75
N PHE A 403 9.56 -8.32 2.78
CA PHE A 403 8.84 -9.59 2.83
C PHE A 403 9.80 -10.79 2.86
N ALA A 404 10.87 -10.78 2.05
CA ALA A 404 11.87 -11.83 2.09
C ALA A 404 12.58 -11.93 3.46
N MET A 405 12.87 -10.79 4.09
CA MET A 405 13.42 -10.75 5.46
C MET A 405 12.43 -11.33 6.48
N LEU A 406 11.13 -11.08 6.34
CA LEU A 406 10.09 -11.65 7.20
C LEU A 406 10.00 -13.17 7.02
N VAL A 407 10.04 -13.67 5.78
CA VAL A 407 10.05 -15.11 5.48
C VAL A 407 11.27 -15.79 6.11
N GLU A 408 12.46 -15.19 5.99
CA GLU A 408 13.68 -15.73 6.64
C GLU A 408 13.54 -15.77 8.16
N GLN A 409 12.94 -14.75 8.75
CA GLN A 409 12.71 -14.70 10.19
C GLN A 409 11.70 -15.76 10.64
N ASP A 410 10.60 -15.94 9.91
CA ASP A 410 9.59 -16.96 10.18
C ASP A 410 10.21 -18.37 10.08
N PHE A 411 11.04 -18.62 9.06
CA PHE A 411 11.75 -19.89 8.90
C PHE A 411 12.58 -20.26 10.13
N ARG A 412 13.22 -19.28 10.78
CA ARG A 412 13.97 -19.50 12.04
C ARG A 412 13.05 -19.94 13.18
N LEU A 413 11.87 -19.34 13.31
CA LEU A 413 10.88 -19.73 14.33
C LEU A 413 10.40 -21.17 14.11
N PHE A 414 10.06 -21.52 12.86
CA PHE A 414 9.64 -22.87 12.49
C PHE A 414 10.74 -23.90 12.76
N THR A 415 12.00 -23.56 12.45
CA THR A 415 13.16 -24.41 12.73
C THR A 415 13.36 -24.65 14.23
N MET A 416 13.19 -23.62 15.06
CA MET A 416 13.29 -23.77 16.53
C MET A 416 12.20 -24.68 17.11
N LEU A 417 11.00 -24.63 16.51
CA LEU A 417 9.85 -25.43 16.90
C LEU A 417 9.76 -26.78 16.18
N ASP A 418 10.70 -27.10 15.28
CA ASP A 418 10.75 -28.37 14.55
C ASP A 418 9.45 -28.67 13.78
N ILE A 419 8.91 -27.60 13.16
CA ILE A 419 7.69 -27.64 12.35
C ILE A 419 8.10 -27.57 10.88
N PRO A 420 7.53 -28.40 9.98
CA PRO A 420 7.76 -28.25 8.55
C PRO A 420 7.33 -26.86 8.08
N PHE A 421 8.20 -26.21 7.30
CA PHE A 421 7.91 -24.88 6.77
C PHE A 421 6.97 -24.99 5.56
N PRO A 422 5.84 -24.26 5.51
CA PRO A 422 4.84 -24.40 4.44
C PRO A 422 5.33 -24.03 3.03
N ASP A 423 6.42 -23.25 2.89
CA ASP A 423 6.87 -22.74 1.59
C ASP A 423 7.67 -23.76 0.72
N ASP A 424 7.61 -25.07 0.98
CA ASP A 424 8.37 -26.07 0.20
C ASP A 424 7.78 -26.33 -1.22
N ASN A 425 6.83 -25.50 -1.65
CA ASN A 425 6.31 -25.46 -3.03
C ASN A 425 7.12 -24.55 -3.98
N ARG A 426 8.37 -24.22 -3.65
CA ARG A 426 9.31 -23.59 -4.61
C ARG A 426 9.60 -24.43 -5.87
N LEU A 427 9.14 -25.68 -5.89
CA LEU A 427 9.29 -26.62 -7.02
C LEU A 427 8.02 -26.80 -7.86
N ALA A 428 6.91 -26.12 -7.55
CA ALA A 428 5.68 -26.24 -8.33
C ALA A 428 5.59 -25.17 -9.43
N GLU A 429 5.63 -25.69 -10.66
CA GLU A 429 5.31 -25.06 -11.95
C GLU A 429 6.36 -24.13 -12.57
N ASN A 430 7.27 -24.79 -13.29
CA ASN A 430 7.89 -24.33 -14.54
C ASN A 430 6.81 -24.03 -15.62
N LYS A 431 5.76 -23.26 -15.30
CA LYS A 431 4.81 -22.77 -16.30
C LYS A 431 5.56 -21.77 -17.16
N LYS A 432 5.74 -22.13 -18.44
CA LYS A 432 6.32 -21.22 -19.44
C LYS A 432 5.57 -19.91 -19.37
N VAL A 433 6.26 -18.84 -18.97
CA VAL A 433 5.63 -17.51 -18.86
C VAL A 433 5.06 -17.15 -20.23
N PRO A 434 3.74 -16.84 -20.33
CA PRO A 434 3.10 -16.56 -21.60
C PRO A 434 3.78 -15.38 -22.30
N LEU A 435 3.74 -15.38 -23.64
CA LEU A 435 4.36 -14.34 -24.47
C LEU A 435 3.84 -12.94 -24.11
N SER A 436 2.54 -12.84 -23.81
CA SER A 436 1.91 -11.57 -23.40
C SER A 436 2.59 -10.95 -22.18
N SER A 437 2.83 -11.74 -21.14
CA SER A 437 3.51 -11.30 -19.92
C SER A 437 5.01 -11.05 -20.11
N LYS A 438 5.64 -11.59 -21.17
CA LYS A 438 7.02 -11.23 -21.52
C LYS A 438 7.09 -9.85 -22.17
N ILE A 439 6.19 -9.60 -23.12
CA ILE A 439 6.10 -8.32 -23.83
C ILE A 439 5.77 -7.20 -22.83
N SER A 440 4.76 -7.38 -21.99
CA SER A 440 4.37 -6.31 -21.08
C SER A 440 5.43 -6.04 -20.00
N ARG A 441 6.16 -7.06 -19.52
CA ARG A 441 7.35 -6.86 -18.67
C ARG A 441 8.45 -6.07 -19.36
N TRP A 442 8.70 -6.33 -20.64
CA TRP A 442 9.70 -5.57 -21.40
C TRP A 442 9.28 -4.10 -21.58
N ILE A 443 8.02 -3.85 -21.95
CA ILE A 443 7.46 -2.50 -22.06
C ILE A 443 7.50 -1.77 -20.72
N GLY A 444 7.08 -2.45 -19.64
CA GLY A 444 7.12 -1.94 -18.27
C GLY A 444 8.54 -1.59 -17.82
N HIS A 445 9.52 -2.44 -18.15
CA HIS A 445 10.93 -2.20 -17.83
C HIS A 445 11.47 -0.94 -18.50
N ILE A 446 11.11 -0.69 -19.76
CA ILE A 446 11.53 0.55 -20.44
C ILE A 446 11.02 1.79 -19.71
N CYS A 447 9.77 1.76 -19.25
CA CYS A 447 9.11 2.91 -18.63
C CYS A 447 9.51 3.15 -17.17
N GLU A 448 10.04 2.13 -16.48
CA GLU A 448 10.40 2.23 -15.06
C GLU A 448 11.88 2.53 -14.79
N VAL A 449 12.74 2.49 -15.81
CA VAL A 449 14.18 2.82 -15.67
C VAL A 449 14.38 4.33 -15.47
N PRO A 450 15.30 4.79 -14.61
CA PRO A 450 15.54 6.22 -14.36
C PRO A 450 15.89 7.05 -15.60
N ALA A 451 16.49 6.41 -16.61
CA ALA A 451 16.78 7.03 -17.90
C ALA A 451 15.50 7.47 -18.63
N ALA A 452 14.38 6.76 -18.49
CA ALA A 452 13.10 7.13 -19.10
C ALA A 452 12.54 8.43 -18.52
N SER A 453 12.57 8.59 -17.19
CA SER A 453 12.17 9.85 -16.53
C SER A 453 13.11 11.02 -16.87
N THR A 454 14.38 10.75 -17.18
CA THR A 454 15.31 11.81 -17.63
C THR A 454 15.03 12.18 -19.09
N ALA A 455 14.77 11.18 -19.93
CA ALA A 455 14.41 11.39 -21.32
C ALA A 455 13.09 12.16 -21.45
N SER A 456 12.11 11.94 -20.57
CA SER A 456 10.85 12.67 -20.60
C SER A 456 11.05 14.18 -20.38
N VAL A 457 11.91 14.58 -19.45
CA VAL A 457 12.28 15.98 -19.23
C VAL A 457 12.97 16.58 -20.46
N ILE A 458 13.89 15.84 -21.09
CA ILE A 458 14.58 16.29 -22.31
C ILE A 458 13.57 16.51 -23.44
N ILE A 459 12.62 15.57 -23.61
CA ILE A 459 11.56 15.67 -24.62
C ILE A 459 10.68 16.90 -24.35
N VAL A 460 10.26 17.14 -23.11
CA VAL A 460 9.47 18.33 -22.76
C VAL A 460 10.23 19.62 -23.07
N VAL A 461 11.52 19.71 -22.74
CA VAL A 461 12.35 20.87 -23.09
C VAL A 461 12.45 21.07 -24.60
N ALA A 462 12.61 19.98 -25.36
CA ALA A 462 12.65 20.04 -26.82
C ALA A 462 11.31 20.49 -27.42
N LEU A 463 10.18 19.99 -26.88
CA LEU A 463 8.84 20.41 -27.28
C LEU A 463 8.60 21.90 -26.98
N LEU A 464 8.99 22.36 -25.79
CA LEU A 464 8.91 23.78 -25.42
C LEU A 464 9.77 24.67 -26.32
N ALA A 465 10.97 24.23 -26.69
CA ALA A 465 11.82 24.95 -27.63
C ALA A 465 11.20 25.02 -29.03
N ALA A 466 10.60 23.93 -29.51
CA ALA A 466 9.89 23.89 -30.79
C ALA A 466 8.64 24.80 -30.78
N ALA A 467 7.81 24.73 -29.73
CA ALA A 467 6.65 25.60 -29.57
C ALA A 467 7.03 27.09 -29.47
N SER A 468 8.14 27.40 -28.79
CA SER A 468 8.67 28.76 -28.71
C SER A 468 9.18 29.25 -30.08
N ALA A 469 9.84 28.40 -30.86
CA ALA A 469 10.23 28.71 -32.24
C ALA A 469 9.02 28.95 -33.15
N MET A 470 7.90 28.25 -32.88
CA MET A 470 6.61 28.43 -33.54
C MET A 470 5.75 29.55 -32.90
N GLN A 471 6.35 30.39 -32.05
CA GLN A 471 5.70 31.54 -31.39
C GLN A 471 4.39 31.19 -30.67
N TRP A 472 4.29 29.99 -30.09
CA TRP A 472 3.11 29.55 -29.34
C TRP A 472 1.79 29.61 -30.14
N THR A 473 1.89 29.41 -31.46
CA THR A 473 0.72 29.18 -32.33
C THR A 473 -0.10 27.98 -31.87
N VAL A 474 -1.37 27.91 -32.27
CA VAL A 474 -2.27 26.78 -31.98
C VAL A 474 -1.60 25.44 -32.35
N THR A 475 -0.95 25.37 -33.51
CA THR A 475 -0.18 24.19 -33.94
C THR A 475 0.99 23.86 -33.00
N GLY A 476 1.74 24.86 -32.54
CA GLY A 476 2.85 24.67 -31.60
C GLY A 476 2.39 24.19 -30.22
N GLN A 477 1.22 24.63 -29.76
CA GLN A 477 0.59 24.15 -28.51
C GLN A 477 0.04 22.74 -28.65
N LEU A 478 -0.68 22.44 -29.75
CA LEU A 478 -1.19 21.10 -30.03
C LEU A 478 -0.08 20.06 -30.19
N LEU A 479 1.08 20.47 -30.73
CA LEU A 479 2.29 19.64 -30.81
C LEU A 479 2.82 19.25 -29.43
N CYS A 480 2.72 20.16 -28.44
CA CYS A 480 3.10 19.87 -27.06
C CYS A 480 2.04 19.03 -26.35
N ASN A 481 0.77 19.27 -26.63
CA ASN A 481 -0.35 18.70 -25.90
C ASN A 481 -0.71 17.26 -26.37
N THR A 482 -1.00 17.08 -27.65
CA THR A 482 -1.56 15.82 -28.18
C THR A 482 -0.62 14.62 -27.95
N PRO A 483 0.69 14.68 -28.28
CA PRO A 483 1.59 13.54 -28.08
C PRO A 483 1.83 13.23 -26.60
N THR A 484 1.83 14.25 -25.73
CA THR A 484 2.07 14.05 -24.30
C THR A 484 0.88 13.41 -23.61
N MET A 485 -0.35 13.82 -23.94
CA MET A 485 -1.58 13.17 -23.46
C MET A 485 -1.66 11.71 -23.91
N ILE A 486 -1.31 11.40 -25.16
CA ILE A 486 -1.31 10.02 -25.67
C ILE A 486 -0.32 9.15 -24.89
N VAL A 487 0.88 9.66 -24.58
CA VAL A 487 1.86 8.88 -23.81
C VAL A 487 1.44 8.78 -22.34
N GLU A 488 0.85 9.82 -21.77
CA GLU A 488 0.31 9.79 -20.41
C GLU A 488 -0.77 8.71 -20.26
N GLY A 489 -1.73 8.63 -21.18
CA GLY A 489 -2.79 7.61 -21.18
C GLY A 489 -2.21 6.20 -21.25
N PHE A 490 -1.22 5.99 -22.12
CA PHE A 490 -0.46 4.75 -22.18
C PHE A 490 0.21 4.40 -20.84
N LEU A 491 0.87 5.37 -20.19
CA LEU A 491 1.55 5.15 -18.92
C LEU A 491 0.57 4.83 -17.79
N LEU A 492 -0.64 5.40 -17.79
CA LEU A 492 -1.68 5.06 -16.82
C LEU A 492 -2.20 3.64 -16.98
N LEU A 493 -2.40 3.16 -18.21
CA LEU A 493 -2.74 1.75 -18.47
C LEU A 493 -1.62 0.82 -17.98
N MET A 494 -0.36 1.16 -18.25
CA MET A 494 0.80 0.42 -17.72
C MET A 494 0.89 0.47 -16.19
N LEU A 495 0.40 1.54 -15.57
CA LEU A 495 0.34 1.67 -14.12
C LEU A 495 -0.76 0.78 -13.51
N ILE A 496 -1.91 0.63 -14.17
CA ILE A 496 -2.94 -0.35 -13.80
C ILE A 496 -2.39 -1.77 -13.89
N GLU A 497 -1.70 -2.11 -14.98
CA GLU A 497 -1.06 -3.41 -15.11
C GLU A 497 -0.06 -3.68 -13.98
N GLY A 498 0.84 -2.71 -13.72
CA GLY A 498 1.81 -2.81 -12.62
C GLY A 498 1.15 -3.02 -11.27
N HIS A 499 0.08 -2.28 -11.00
CA HIS A 499 -0.71 -2.41 -9.78
C HIS A 499 -1.37 -3.79 -9.68
N ASN A 500 -2.02 -4.29 -10.74
CA ASN A 500 -2.66 -5.61 -10.75
C ASN A 500 -1.65 -6.75 -10.54
N SER A 501 -0.45 -6.63 -11.13
CA SER A 501 0.61 -7.62 -10.92
C SER A 501 1.12 -7.61 -9.48
N ALA A 502 1.39 -6.41 -8.94
CA ALA A 502 1.82 -6.25 -7.55
C ALA A 502 0.73 -6.66 -6.55
N GLU A 503 -0.54 -6.42 -6.86
CA GLU A 503 -1.71 -6.86 -6.09
C GLU A 503 -1.74 -8.39 -5.95
N GLY A 504 -1.70 -9.10 -7.08
CA GLY A 504 -1.77 -10.57 -7.09
C GLY A 504 -0.64 -11.18 -6.26
N LYS A 505 0.58 -10.67 -6.44
CA LYS A 505 1.74 -11.08 -5.64
C LYS A 505 1.56 -10.80 -4.15
N ARG A 506 1.09 -9.59 -3.79
CA ARG A 506 0.86 -9.19 -2.39
C ARG A 506 -0.20 -10.05 -1.72
N ARG A 507 -1.30 -10.37 -2.41
CA ARG A 507 -2.35 -11.25 -1.86
C ARG A 507 -1.79 -12.62 -1.50
N THR A 508 -1.03 -13.25 -2.39
CA THR A 508 -0.35 -14.53 -2.09
C THR A 508 0.57 -14.39 -0.89
N GLN A 509 1.46 -13.39 -0.89
CA GLN A 509 2.40 -13.17 0.23
C GLN A 509 1.69 -13.01 1.58
N TYR A 510 0.55 -12.31 1.63
CA TYR A 510 -0.21 -12.15 2.87
C TYR A 510 -0.94 -13.42 3.30
N THR A 511 -1.51 -14.17 2.36
CA THR A 511 -2.10 -15.47 2.65
C THR A 511 -1.04 -16.41 3.21
N ASP A 512 0.16 -16.44 2.62
CA ASP A 512 1.27 -17.26 3.11
C ASP A 512 1.73 -16.82 4.52
N ILE A 513 1.79 -15.51 4.80
CA ILE A 513 2.09 -15.01 6.16
C ILE A 513 1.03 -15.48 7.14
N LEU A 514 -0.25 -15.32 6.80
CA LEU A 514 -1.35 -15.72 7.66
C LEU A 514 -1.32 -17.22 7.95
N GLU A 515 -1.11 -18.04 6.92
CA GLU A 515 -0.96 -19.49 7.07
C GLU A 515 0.17 -19.84 8.04
N ARG A 516 1.35 -19.22 7.86
CA ARG A 516 2.47 -19.40 8.79
C ARG A 516 2.11 -19.01 10.22
N ARG A 517 1.37 -17.91 10.43
CA ARG A 517 0.94 -17.46 11.76
C ARG A 517 -0.08 -18.40 12.39
N LEU A 518 -1.06 -18.89 11.62
CA LEU A 518 -2.04 -19.87 12.08
C LEU A 518 -1.36 -21.18 12.51
N ILE A 519 -0.35 -21.64 11.77
CA ILE A 519 0.41 -22.84 12.14
C ILE A 519 1.21 -22.63 13.43
N LEU A 520 1.83 -21.45 13.60
CA LEU A 520 2.54 -21.11 14.84
C LEU A 520 1.58 -21.03 16.03
N GLU A 521 0.42 -20.38 15.87
CA GLU A 521 -0.58 -20.22 16.94
C GLU A 521 -1.13 -21.57 17.38
N ARG A 522 -1.43 -22.44 16.41
CA ARG A 522 -1.90 -23.81 16.65
C ARG A 522 -1.00 -24.60 17.58
N ARG A 523 0.32 -24.35 17.56
CA ARG A 523 1.30 -25.01 18.43
C ARG A 523 1.38 -24.34 19.79
N LEU A 524 1.45 -23.01 19.82
CA LEU A 524 1.70 -22.24 21.03
C LEU A 524 0.48 -22.12 21.95
N ALA A 525 -0.72 -21.96 21.38
CA ALA A 525 -1.97 -21.83 22.15
C ALA A 525 -2.32 -23.11 22.94
N ALA A 526 -1.85 -24.28 22.48
CA ALA A 526 -2.09 -25.56 23.14
C ALA A 526 -1.25 -25.77 24.42
N TRP A 527 -0.42 -24.80 24.82
CA TRP A 527 0.36 -24.86 26.06
C TRP A 527 -0.48 -24.64 27.32
N ASP A 528 -1.46 -23.72 27.27
CA ASP A 528 -2.30 -23.38 28.44
C ASP A 528 -3.43 -24.40 28.66
N ASP A 529 -3.91 -25.00 27.56
CA ASP A 529 -4.97 -26.00 27.57
C ASP A 529 -4.42 -27.40 27.93
N LYS A 530 -4.24 -27.64 29.23
CA LYS A 530 -3.97 -28.97 29.80
C LYS A 530 -5.05 -30.03 29.51
N TRP A 531 -6.13 -29.71 28.78
CA TRP A 531 -7.36 -30.51 28.73
C TRP A 531 -7.92 -30.83 27.34
N GLU A 532 -7.23 -30.49 26.24
CA GLU A 532 -7.61 -30.95 24.89
C GLU A 532 -6.43 -31.63 24.17
N LEU A 533 -5.80 -32.58 24.87
CA LEU A 533 -4.92 -33.59 24.26
C LEU A 533 -5.77 -34.83 23.99
N ASP A 534 -6.52 -34.83 22.88
CA ASP A 534 -6.96 -36.04 22.14
C ASP A 534 -7.97 -35.63 21.06
N LEU A 535 -7.47 -35.08 19.96
CA LEU A 535 -8.19 -35.15 18.69
C LEU A 535 -7.22 -35.61 17.62
N ASP A 536 -7.21 -36.92 17.38
CA ASP A 536 -6.74 -37.53 16.13
C ASP A 536 -7.60 -36.97 14.99
N ILE A 537 -7.18 -35.84 14.43
CA ILE A 537 -7.74 -35.32 13.19
C ILE A 537 -6.84 -35.84 12.08
N ASP A 538 -7.38 -36.83 11.35
CA ASP A 538 -6.79 -37.45 10.18
C ASP A 538 -6.39 -36.38 9.15
N ASP A 539 -5.10 -36.38 8.76
CA ASP A 539 -4.46 -35.41 7.86
C ASP A 539 -5.12 -35.39 6.45
N THR A 540 -5.98 -36.36 6.15
CA THR A 540 -6.74 -36.50 4.90
C THR A 540 -7.86 -35.46 4.71
N SER A 541 -8.33 -34.81 5.78
CA SER A 541 -9.35 -33.74 5.69
C SER A 541 -8.77 -32.37 5.28
N MET A 542 -7.44 -32.22 5.31
CA MET A 542 -6.74 -30.96 5.04
C MET A 542 -6.66 -30.62 3.54
N THR A 543 -6.76 -31.62 2.65
CA THR A 543 -6.73 -31.42 1.20
C THR A 543 -8.06 -30.98 0.60
N ASP A 544 -9.20 -31.24 1.26
CA ASP A 544 -10.53 -30.94 0.69
C ASP A 544 -11.02 -29.51 0.98
N VAL A 545 -10.50 -28.85 2.02
CA VAL A 545 -10.89 -27.47 2.34
C VAL A 545 -10.07 -26.46 1.51
N LEU A 546 -8.83 -26.78 1.16
CA LEU A 546 -7.98 -25.92 0.32
C LEU A 546 -8.23 -26.12 -1.19
N SER A 547 -8.73 -27.28 -1.62
CA SER A 547 -9.05 -27.54 -3.05
C SER A 547 -10.35 -26.85 -3.53
N MET A 548 -11.18 -26.30 -2.63
CA MET A 548 -12.34 -25.49 -3.03
C MET A 548 -11.98 -24.08 -3.52
N SER A 549 -10.73 -23.62 -3.33
CA SER A 549 -10.25 -22.35 -3.87
C SER A 549 -9.87 -22.40 -5.36
N GLU A 550 -9.61 -23.58 -5.94
CA GLU A 550 -9.24 -23.71 -7.36
C GLU A 550 -10.44 -23.79 -8.31
N LYS A 551 -11.67 -23.95 -7.79
CA LYS A 551 -12.88 -24.03 -8.64
C LYS A 551 -13.52 -22.68 -8.98
N PHE A 552 -12.92 -21.56 -8.58
CA PHE A 552 -13.40 -20.21 -8.92
C PHE A 552 -12.24 -19.24 -9.25
N ILE A 553 -11.34 -19.64 -10.14
CA ILE A 553 -10.44 -18.72 -10.87
C ILE A 553 -10.94 -18.56 -12.31
#